data_AF-A0A1V4X2V1-F1
#
_entry.id   AF-A0A1V4X2V1-F1
#
_cell.length_a   1.000
_cell.length_b   1.000
_cell.length_c   1.000
_cell.angle_alpha   90.00
_cell.angle_beta   90.00
_cell.angle_gamma   90.00
#
_symmetry.space_group_name_H-M   'P 1'
#
loop_
_entity.id
_entity.type
_entity.pdbx_description
1 polymer ?
#
loop_
_entity_poly.entity_id
_entity_poly.type
_entity_poly.pdbx_seq_one_letter_code
_entity_poly.pdbx_strand_id
1 'polypeptide(L)'
;MSIKSFMELQALPYEYKITYAKGLGKEFFEQMKGQVFCSVGGLDSITLLLFLREYVSPDIVGVSLSSLEDKSIQRVHKALDNMVILKPYKTKVQVIKDHGYPVISKDKAGKIQLLQNPTEKNSTVRHAIMTGDTGAYGGWRKGTRMRLPQKWLDLFGGPENDKYGTTYQTAPFRVSPDCCYHMKEKPADDWAKANKVHPYMGLMASEGGQRQKALMKNGCNYYGKTVQRSCPFAIFSRTDLLQLALDLDVPVPEIYGEIKTQRDGTLETTKAKRTGCTMCGFGIHIEKRPHRFDRLRETSPKEWEFWMYKMGWGRVLDYIGVAWEDDVNITPLFDLRSANANTSLGDREYA
;
A
#
# COMPACT_ATOMS: atom_id res chain seq x y z
N MET A 1 0.78 25.20 4.33
CA MET A 1 1.74 24.60 5.28
C MET A 1 3.07 24.37 4.57
N SER A 2 4.21 24.68 5.20
CA SER A 2 5.54 24.37 4.63
C SER A 2 5.97 22.93 4.98
N ILE A 3 6.91 22.36 4.23
CA ILE A 3 7.49 21.04 4.54
C ILE A 3 8.13 21.04 5.93
N LYS A 4 8.84 22.12 6.29
CA LYS A 4 9.46 22.28 7.61
C LYS A 4 8.39 22.23 8.72
N SER A 5 7.32 23.02 8.57
CA SER A 5 6.21 23.04 9.52
C SER A 5 5.53 21.67 9.64
N PHE A 6 5.41 20.92 8.55
CA PHE A 6 4.88 19.55 8.59
C PHE A 6 5.79 18.62 9.41
N MET A 7 7.11 18.72 9.23
CA MET A 7 8.08 17.92 10.00
C MET A 7 8.06 18.26 11.49
N GLU A 8 7.89 19.54 11.84
CA GLU A 8 7.70 19.98 13.23
C GLU A 8 6.45 19.33 13.84
N LEU A 9 5.33 19.27 13.11
CA LEU A 9 4.12 18.57 13.54
C LEU A 9 4.35 17.05 13.70
N GLN A 10 5.15 16.42 12.84
CA GLN A 10 5.48 15.00 12.98
C GLN A 10 6.33 14.69 14.22
N ALA A 11 7.13 15.66 14.67
CA ALA A 11 7.96 15.53 15.86
C ALA A 11 7.19 15.76 17.17
N LEU A 12 5.93 16.19 17.10
CA LEU A 12 5.11 16.37 18.30
C LEU A 12 4.91 15.05 19.06
N PRO A 13 4.80 15.11 20.40
CA PRO A 13 4.38 13.96 21.19
C PRO A 13 2.97 13.48 20.81
N TYR A 14 2.70 12.22 21.16
CA TYR A 14 1.48 11.51 20.78
C TYR A 14 0.19 12.26 21.15
N GLU A 15 0.09 12.77 22.38
CA GLU A 15 -1.07 13.48 22.91
C GLU A 15 -1.41 14.76 22.12
N TYR A 16 -0.38 15.48 21.65
CA TYR A 16 -0.56 16.66 20.82
C TYR A 16 -1.00 16.29 19.41
N LYS A 17 -0.49 15.18 18.85
CA LYS A 17 -0.91 14.66 17.55
C LYS A 17 -2.37 14.23 17.56
N ILE A 18 -2.85 13.62 18.65
CA ILE A 18 -4.26 13.29 18.84
C ILE A 18 -5.12 14.55 18.82
N THR A 19 -4.78 15.56 19.61
CA THR A 19 -5.51 16.84 19.67
C THR A 19 -5.55 17.51 18.29
N TYR A 20 -4.42 17.52 17.59
CA TYR A 20 -4.31 18.06 16.24
C TYR A 20 -5.19 17.30 15.22
N ALA A 21 -5.17 15.96 15.26
CA ALA A 21 -6.01 15.14 14.39
C ALA A 21 -7.51 15.34 14.66
N LYS A 22 -7.92 15.56 15.93
CA LYS A 22 -9.31 15.86 16.29
C LYS A 22 -9.75 17.19 15.67
N GLY A 23 -8.91 18.22 15.78
CA GLY A 23 -9.15 19.52 15.17
C GLY A 23 -9.30 19.43 13.65
N LEU A 24 -8.39 18.75 12.96
CA LEU A 24 -8.47 18.54 11.51
C LEU A 24 -9.72 17.79 11.07
N GLY A 25 -10.11 16.77 11.84
CA GLY A 25 -11.32 16.00 11.62
C GLY A 25 -12.56 16.89 11.65
N LYS A 26 -12.72 17.68 12.72
CA LYS A 26 -13.84 18.62 12.90
C LYS A 26 -13.85 19.73 11.87
N GLU A 27 -12.71 20.37 11.62
CA GLU A 27 -12.58 21.43 10.62
C GLU A 27 -13.03 20.95 9.23
N PHE A 28 -12.59 19.76 8.82
CA PHE A 28 -12.99 19.21 7.53
C PHE A 28 -14.48 18.87 7.49
N PHE A 29 -15.04 18.33 8.57
CA PHE A 29 -16.46 18.01 8.67
C PHE A 29 -17.31 19.27 8.52
N GLU A 30 -16.97 20.35 9.23
CA GLU A 30 -17.64 21.65 9.18
C GLU A 30 -17.51 22.28 7.79
N GLN A 31 -16.30 22.29 7.23
CA GLN A 31 -16.03 22.84 5.89
C GLN A 31 -16.82 22.12 4.79
N MET A 32 -16.99 20.80 4.92
CA MET A 32 -17.78 19.98 4.00
C MET A 32 -19.26 19.90 4.40
N LYS A 33 -19.71 20.63 5.44
CA LYS A 33 -21.09 20.64 5.93
C LYS A 33 -21.63 19.24 6.25
N GLY A 34 -20.79 18.39 6.84
CA GLY A 34 -21.08 16.99 7.14
C GLY A 34 -21.14 16.05 5.94
N GLN A 35 -20.87 16.54 4.71
CA GLN A 35 -20.90 15.73 3.49
C GLN A 35 -19.58 14.97 3.32
N VAL A 36 -19.36 13.98 4.18
CA VAL A 36 -18.09 13.26 4.28
C VAL A 36 -18.30 11.76 4.41
N PHE A 37 -17.25 11.00 4.11
CA PHE A 37 -17.17 9.58 4.40
C PHE A 37 -15.73 9.19 4.76
N CYS A 38 -15.54 8.05 5.41
CA CYS A 38 -14.21 7.49 5.64
C CYS A 38 -13.95 6.33 4.67
N SER A 39 -12.83 6.37 3.94
CA SER A 39 -12.39 5.25 3.09
C SER A 39 -11.73 4.17 3.94
N VAL A 40 -12.32 2.97 3.98
CA VAL A 40 -11.93 1.87 4.89
C VAL A 40 -11.43 0.65 4.13
N GLY A 41 -10.27 0.11 4.52
CA GLY A 41 -9.66 -1.08 3.90
C GLY A 41 -8.82 -1.97 4.83
N GLY A 42 -8.16 -1.42 5.85
CA GLY A 42 -7.36 -2.20 6.81
C GLY A 42 -7.23 -1.48 8.15
N LEU A 43 -6.36 -1.97 9.04
CA LEU A 43 -6.24 -1.49 10.43
C LEU A 43 -6.22 0.04 10.52
N ASP A 44 -5.32 0.69 9.79
CA ASP A 44 -5.10 2.14 9.82
C ASP A 44 -6.37 2.95 9.55
N SER A 45 -7.15 2.51 8.56
CA SER A 45 -8.41 3.15 8.17
C SER A 45 -9.60 2.74 9.04
N ILE A 46 -9.54 1.57 9.69
CA ILE A 46 -10.52 1.16 10.69
C ILE A 46 -10.34 2.02 11.94
N THR A 47 -9.09 2.19 12.40
CA THR A 47 -8.74 3.13 13.47
C THR A 47 -9.19 4.55 13.11
N LEU A 48 -9.01 4.99 11.86
CA LEU A 48 -9.50 6.31 11.43
C LEU A 48 -11.02 6.43 11.52
N LEU A 49 -11.77 5.42 11.05
CA LEU A 49 -13.22 5.43 11.13
C LEU A 49 -13.70 5.56 12.58
N LEU A 50 -13.17 4.74 13.48
CA LEU A 50 -13.55 4.76 14.90
C LEU A 50 -13.14 6.07 15.57
N PHE A 51 -11.95 6.59 15.27
CA PHE A 51 -11.50 7.91 15.73
C PHE A 51 -12.46 9.03 15.28
N LEU A 52 -12.87 9.03 14.02
CA LEU A 52 -13.78 10.03 13.48
C LEU A 52 -15.18 9.92 14.10
N ARG A 53 -15.65 8.69 14.35
CA ARG A 53 -16.95 8.46 15.01
C ARG A 53 -16.97 8.93 16.45
N GLU A 54 -15.89 8.66 17.18
CA GLU A 54 -15.72 9.07 18.57
C GLU A 54 -15.63 10.60 18.71
N TYR A 55 -14.81 11.25 17.88
CA TYR A 55 -14.43 12.64 18.11
C TYR A 55 -15.01 13.67 17.15
N VAL A 56 -15.60 13.26 16.03
CA VAL A 56 -16.14 14.17 15.01
C VAL A 56 -17.64 13.99 14.86
N SER A 57 -18.10 12.79 14.46
CA SER A 57 -19.52 12.48 14.36
C SER A 57 -19.74 10.96 14.25
N PRO A 58 -20.61 10.36 15.10
CA PRO A 58 -20.88 8.92 15.08
C PRO A 58 -21.50 8.44 13.76
N ASP A 59 -22.12 9.36 13.00
CA ASP A 59 -22.83 9.06 11.75
C ASP A 59 -21.91 9.02 10.53
N ILE A 60 -20.60 9.23 10.70
CA ILE A 60 -19.65 9.14 9.58
C ILE A 60 -19.67 7.71 9.02
N VAL A 61 -20.10 7.63 7.76
CA VAL A 61 -20.20 6.38 7.00
C VAL A 61 -18.80 5.89 6.62
N GLY A 62 -18.54 4.61 6.87
CA GLY A 62 -17.36 3.94 6.34
C GLY A 62 -17.67 3.35 4.96
N VAL A 63 -16.78 3.55 3.99
CA VAL A 63 -16.96 3.05 2.62
C VAL A 63 -15.80 2.13 2.27
N SER A 64 -16.10 0.92 1.83
CA SER A 64 -15.08 -0.09 1.56
C SER A 64 -15.36 -0.91 0.32
N LEU A 65 -14.28 -1.37 -0.33
CA LEU A 65 -14.33 -2.45 -1.31
C LEU A 65 -13.85 -3.76 -0.68
N SER A 66 -14.55 -4.13 0.40
CA SER A 66 -14.17 -5.19 1.34
C SER A 66 -13.84 -6.54 0.67
N SER A 67 -14.51 -6.87 -0.44
CA SER A 67 -14.27 -8.12 -1.21
C SER A 67 -12.83 -8.29 -1.72
N LEU A 68 -12.06 -7.21 -1.83
CA LEU A 68 -10.67 -7.23 -2.29
C LEU A 68 -9.65 -7.49 -1.17
N GLU A 69 -10.06 -7.30 0.08
CA GLU A 69 -9.19 -7.42 1.25
C GLU A 69 -9.21 -8.84 1.83
N ASP A 70 -8.37 -9.07 2.83
CA ASP A 70 -8.31 -10.36 3.54
C ASP A 70 -9.62 -10.73 4.24
N LYS A 71 -9.87 -12.03 4.45
CA LYS A 71 -11.10 -12.51 5.11
C LYS A 71 -11.25 -12.00 6.54
N SER A 72 -10.17 -11.85 7.30
CA SER A 72 -10.24 -11.30 8.65
C SER A 72 -10.66 -9.83 8.65
N ILE A 73 -10.19 -9.06 7.66
CA ILE A 73 -10.61 -7.67 7.44
C ILE A 73 -12.08 -7.61 7.05
N GLN A 74 -12.51 -8.49 6.14
CA GLN A 74 -13.92 -8.58 5.74
C GLN A 74 -14.85 -8.87 6.93
N ARG A 75 -14.41 -9.69 7.90
CA ARG A 75 -15.17 -9.94 9.14
C ARG A 75 -15.33 -8.67 9.97
N VAL A 76 -14.24 -7.92 10.18
CA VAL A 76 -14.29 -6.64 10.90
C VAL A 76 -15.19 -5.64 10.18
N HIS A 77 -15.06 -5.47 8.86
CA HIS A 77 -15.94 -4.58 8.09
C HIS A 77 -17.43 -4.92 8.21
N LYS A 78 -17.79 -6.20 8.37
CA LYS A 78 -19.18 -6.64 8.55
C LYS A 78 -19.70 -6.40 9.97
N ALA A 79 -18.81 -6.40 10.95
CA ALA A 79 -19.15 -6.16 12.36
C ALA A 79 -19.27 -4.68 12.70
N LEU A 80 -18.68 -3.79 11.88
CA LEU A 80 -18.80 -2.36 12.03
C LEU A 80 -20.14 -1.85 11.47
N ASP A 81 -20.84 -1.05 12.26
CA ASP A 81 -22.08 -0.40 11.83
C ASP A 81 -21.84 0.72 10.81
N ASN A 82 -22.91 1.14 10.12
CA ASN A 82 -22.90 2.28 9.19
C ASN A 82 -21.78 2.18 8.13
N MET A 83 -21.75 1.03 7.44
CA MET A 83 -20.78 0.71 6.39
C MET A 83 -21.47 0.58 5.02
N VAL A 84 -20.87 1.18 3.99
CA VAL A 84 -21.24 0.99 2.58
C VAL A 84 -20.18 0.12 1.91
N ILE A 85 -20.59 -1.07 1.48
CA ILE A 85 -19.70 -2.01 0.79
C ILE A 85 -19.92 -1.93 -0.73
N LEU A 86 -18.96 -1.32 -1.42
CA LEU A 86 -18.99 -1.17 -2.86
C LEU A 86 -18.45 -2.42 -3.58
N LYS A 87 -18.89 -2.60 -4.83
CA LYS A 87 -18.41 -3.66 -5.71
C LYS A 87 -17.33 -3.11 -6.66
N PRO A 88 -16.22 -3.84 -6.87
CA PRO A 88 -15.25 -3.51 -7.89
C PRO A 88 -15.89 -3.50 -9.29
N TYR A 89 -15.50 -2.56 -10.16
CA TYR A 89 -15.95 -2.57 -11.56
C TYR A 89 -15.31 -3.67 -12.40
N LYS A 90 -14.12 -4.13 -12.00
CA LYS A 90 -13.47 -5.29 -12.58
C LYS A 90 -13.08 -6.26 -11.47
N THR A 91 -13.20 -7.55 -11.74
CA THR A 91 -12.62 -8.58 -10.88
C THR A 91 -11.09 -8.59 -10.98
N LYS A 92 -10.43 -9.22 -10.01
CA LYS A 92 -8.99 -9.50 -10.02
C LYS A 92 -8.53 -10.18 -11.32
N VAL A 93 -9.31 -11.13 -11.82
CA VAL A 93 -9.03 -11.85 -13.07
C VAL A 93 -9.13 -10.93 -14.28
N GLN A 94 -10.25 -10.20 -14.41
CA GLN A 94 -10.46 -9.27 -15.52
C GLN A 94 -9.39 -8.19 -15.55
N VAL A 95 -9.01 -7.62 -14.40
CA VAL A 95 -8.04 -6.53 -14.39
C VAL A 95 -6.65 -6.98 -14.86
N ILE A 96 -6.19 -8.18 -14.47
CA ILE A 96 -4.94 -8.75 -14.99
C ILE A 96 -5.05 -9.04 -16.48
N LYS A 97 -6.15 -9.66 -16.92
CA LYS A 97 -6.35 -10.00 -18.34
C LYS A 97 -6.42 -8.77 -19.22
N ASP A 98 -7.06 -7.69 -18.76
CA ASP A 98 -7.35 -6.51 -19.56
C ASP A 98 -6.20 -5.49 -19.53
N HIS A 99 -5.47 -5.40 -18.41
CA HIS A 99 -4.47 -4.34 -18.18
C HIS A 99 -3.05 -4.84 -17.90
N GLY A 100 -2.90 -6.03 -17.33
CA GLY A 100 -1.60 -6.61 -17.00
C GLY A 100 -1.30 -6.70 -15.51
N TYR A 101 -0.10 -7.15 -15.19
CA TYR A 101 0.31 -7.50 -13.84
C TYR A 101 0.85 -6.28 -13.06
N PRO A 102 0.45 -6.10 -11.79
CA PRO A 102 1.01 -5.09 -10.91
C PRO A 102 2.36 -5.53 -10.33
N VAL A 103 3.47 -5.28 -11.04
CA VAL A 103 4.81 -5.66 -10.58
C VAL A 103 5.66 -4.46 -10.15
N ILE A 104 6.63 -4.73 -9.28
CA ILE A 104 7.67 -3.80 -8.83
C ILE A 104 7.12 -2.64 -7.98
N SER A 105 6.55 -1.61 -8.60
CA SER A 105 5.86 -0.49 -7.92
C SER A 105 4.93 0.21 -8.90
N LYS A 106 3.93 0.96 -8.42
CA LYS A 106 3.04 1.75 -9.28
C LYS A 106 3.82 2.66 -10.25
N ASP A 107 4.87 3.34 -9.77
CA ASP A 107 5.70 4.22 -10.62
C ASP A 107 6.42 3.45 -11.74
N LYS A 108 7.10 2.35 -11.39
CA LYS A 108 7.88 1.58 -12.36
C LYS A 108 6.96 0.81 -13.32
N ALA A 109 5.85 0.27 -12.83
CA ALA A 109 4.83 -0.36 -13.66
C ALA A 109 4.23 0.62 -14.67
N GLY A 110 3.97 1.88 -14.28
CA GLY A 110 3.51 2.91 -15.22
C GLY A 110 4.56 3.24 -16.29
N LYS A 111 5.85 3.30 -15.92
CA LYS A 111 6.93 3.46 -16.90
C LYS A 111 7.01 2.29 -17.88
N ILE A 112 6.97 1.05 -17.39
CA ILE A 112 6.98 -0.16 -18.22
C ILE A 112 5.76 -0.19 -19.14
N GLN A 113 4.57 0.13 -18.63
CA GLN A 113 3.35 0.20 -19.42
C GLN A 113 3.48 1.20 -20.58
N LEU A 114 4.09 2.36 -20.36
CA LEU A 114 4.35 3.34 -21.41
C LEU A 114 5.33 2.80 -22.47
N LEU A 115 6.38 2.08 -22.07
CA LEU A 115 7.29 1.41 -23.00
C LEU A 115 6.56 0.33 -23.83
N GLN A 116 5.70 -0.46 -23.20
CA GLN A 116 4.92 -1.52 -23.87
C GLN A 116 3.82 -0.99 -24.80
N ASN A 117 3.46 0.29 -24.71
CA ASN A 117 2.38 0.91 -25.50
C ASN A 117 2.86 2.24 -26.13
N PRO A 118 3.78 2.18 -27.11
CA PRO A 118 4.34 3.37 -27.73
C PRO A 118 3.30 4.10 -28.60
N THR A 119 3.24 5.43 -28.43
CA THR A 119 2.47 6.36 -29.26
C THR A 119 3.31 7.60 -29.56
N GLU A 120 2.91 8.45 -30.49
CA GLU A 120 3.61 9.73 -30.70
C GLU A 120 3.57 10.63 -29.44
N LYS A 121 2.42 10.64 -28.75
CA LYS A 121 2.15 11.51 -27.59
C LYS A 121 3.03 11.21 -26.38
N ASN A 122 3.41 9.96 -26.17
CA ASN A 122 4.27 9.57 -25.05
C ASN A 122 5.75 9.41 -25.44
N SER A 123 6.16 9.80 -26.66
CA SER A 123 7.54 9.65 -27.16
C SER A 123 8.59 10.32 -26.27
N THR A 124 8.33 11.55 -25.81
CA THR A 124 9.22 12.29 -24.90
C THR A 124 9.34 11.61 -23.54
N VAL A 125 8.24 11.05 -23.01
CA VAL A 125 8.25 10.37 -21.71
C VAL A 125 8.99 9.05 -21.81
N ARG A 126 8.76 8.26 -22.88
CA ARG A 126 9.52 7.03 -23.12
C ARG A 126 11.01 7.32 -23.29
N HIS A 127 11.37 8.40 -23.97
CA HIS A 127 12.75 8.85 -24.03
C HIS A 127 13.33 9.09 -22.63
N ALA A 128 12.65 9.86 -21.78
CA ALA A 128 13.07 10.09 -20.41
C ALA A 128 13.16 8.80 -19.56
N ILE A 129 12.33 7.80 -19.85
CA ILE A 129 12.39 6.48 -19.20
C ILE A 129 13.64 5.71 -19.63
N MET A 130 14.02 5.77 -20.91
CA MET A 130 15.20 5.06 -21.43
C MET A 130 16.52 5.73 -21.00
N THR A 131 16.61 7.05 -21.14
CA THR A 131 17.86 7.82 -21.02
C THR A 131 18.00 8.56 -19.69
N GLY A 132 16.88 8.94 -19.08
CA GLY A 132 16.84 9.88 -17.95
C GLY A 132 16.77 11.34 -18.38
N ASP A 133 16.81 11.64 -19.67
CA ASP A 133 16.80 13.00 -20.20
C ASP A 133 15.36 13.46 -20.45
N THR A 134 14.99 14.62 -19.90
CA THR A 134 13.63 15.14 -19.99
C THR A 134 13.49 16.18 -21.11
N GLY A 135 12.29 16.28 -21.68
CA GLY A 135 11.96 17.37 -22.61
C GLY A 135 11.63 18.68 -21.89
N ALA A 136 11.07 19.64 -22.64
CA ALA A 136 10.72 20.98 -22.15
C ALA A 136 9.93 20.98 -20.84
N TYR A 137 8.87 20.15 -20.73
CA TYR A 137 8.07 20.06 -19.51
C TYR A 137 8.87 19.61 -18.28
N GLY A 138 9.87 18.75 -18.49
CA GLY A 138 10.74 18.28 -17.42
C GLY A 138 11.96 19.18 -17.18
N GLY A 139 12.03 20.34 -17.83
CA GLY A 139 13.08 21.34 -17.69
C GLY A 139 14.41 20.96 -18.35
N TRP A 140 14.40 20.14 -19.40
CA TRP A 140 15.63 19.74 -20.13
C TRP A 140 16.74 19.16 -19.24
N ARG A 141 16.33 18.45 -18.17
CA ARG A 141 17.25 17.89 -17.17
C ARG A 141 17.78 16.54 -17.66
N LYS A 142 19.04 16.26 -17.35
CA LYS A 142 19.69 14.98 -17.65
C LYS A 142 19.81 14.11 -16.41
N GLY A 143 19.92 12.79 -16.61
CA GLY A 143 20.15 11.83 -15.52
C GLY A 143 19.04 11.81 -14.46
N THR A 144 17.81 12.14 -14.84
CA THR A 144 16.71 12.25 -13.89
C THR A 144 16.22 10.87 -13.41
N ARG A 145 15.52 10.85 -12.28
CA ARG A 145 14.81 9.66 -11.76
C ARG A 145 13.64 9.20 -12.64
N MET A 146 13.39 9.87 -13.78
CA MET A 146 12.48 9.33 -14.80
C MET A 146 13.05 8.07 -15.43
N ARG A 147 14.38 7.97 -15.54
CA ARG A 147 15.05 6.78 -16.05
C ARG A 147 14.58 5.55 -15.27
N LEU A 148 14.16 4.52 -15.98
CA LEU A 148 13.90 3.24 -15.36
C LEU A 148 15.26 2.65 -14.90
N PRO A 149 15.38 2.13 -13.67
CA PRO A 149 16.65 1.54 -13.21
C PRO A 149 17.14 0.44 -14.16
N GLN A 150 18.46 0.32 -14.35
CA GLN A 150 19.07 -0.55 -15.36
C GLN A 150 18.53 -1.98 -15.31
N LYS A 151 18.49 -2.61 -14.12
CA LYS A 151 17.89 -3.95 -13.91
C LYS A 151 16.52 -4.13 -14.58
N TRP A 152 15.68 -3.11 -14.57
CA TRP A 152 14.35 -3.17 -15.18
C TRP A 152 14.35 -2.73 -16.65
N LEU A 153 15.31 -1.90 -17.10
CA LEU A 153 15.51 -1.69 -18.54
C LEU A 153 15.96 -2.99 -19.20
N ASP A 154 16.87 -3.74 -18.58
CA ASP A 154 17.37 -5.02 -19.10
C ASP A 154 16.23 -6.02 -19.37
N LEU A 155 15.18 -5.98 -18.54
CA LEU A 155 14.01 -6.84 -18.63
C LEU A 155 12.85 -6.26 -19.45
N PHE A 156 12.63 -4.94 -19.43
CA PHE A 156 11.40 -4.34 -19.98
C PHE A 156 11.63 -3.29 -21.07
N GLY A 157 12.89 -2.97 -21.38
CA GLY A 157 13.28 -1.94 -22.34
C GLY A 157 13.19 -2.35 -23.81
N GLY A 158 12.99 -3.64 -24.08
CA GLY A 158 13.01 -4.20 -25.43
C GLY A 158 12.12 -3.51 -26.48
N PRO A 159 10.91 -3.01 -26.14
CA PRO A 159 10.07 -2.27 -27.09
C PRO A 159 10.72 -1.03 -27.73
N GLU A 160 11.78 -0.48 -27.14
CA GLU A 160 12.50 0.70 -27.68
C GLU A 160 13.88 0.35 -28.26
N ASN A 161 14.24 -0.94 -28.39
CA ASN A 161 15.56 -1.38 -28.83
C ASN A 161 16.02 -0.75 -30.16
N ASP A 162 15.19 -0.81 -31.20
CA ASP A 162 15.54 -0.30 -32.54
C ASP A 162 15.91 1.18 -32.53
N LYS A 163 15.23 1.97 -31.69
CA LYS A 163 15.44 3.42 -31.60
C LYS A 163 16.73 3.79 -30.87
N TYR A 164 17.13 2.99 -29.88
CA TYR A 164 18.28 3.29 -29.03
C TYR A 164 19.49 2.39 -29.30
N GLY A 165 19.40 1.46 -30.26
CA GLY A 165 20.46 0.51 -30.56
C GLY A 165 20.78 -0.41 -29.37
N THR A 166 19.77 -0.78 -28.58
CA THR A 166 19.93 -1.63 -27.39
C THR A 166 19.45 -3.06 -27.65
N THR A 167 19.79 -3.97 -26.74
CA THR A 167 19.43 -5.40 -26.82
C THR A 167 18.70 -5.88 -25.57
N TYR A 168 17.84 -5.04 -25.00
CA TYR A 168 17.06 -5.38 -23.81
C TYR A 168 15.99 -6.43 -24.12
N GLN A 169 15.55 -7.16 -23.10
CA GLN A 169 14.47 -8.13 -23.24
C GLN A 169 13.10 -7.45 -23.37
N THR A 170 12.14 -8.21 -23.91
CA THR A 170 10.71 -7.83 -23.97
C THR A 170 9.89 -8.84 -23.18
N ALA A 171 9.18 -8.38 -22.16
CA ALA A 171 8.33 -9.25 -21.36
C ALA A 171 7.16 -9.82 -22.20
N PRO A 172 6.89 -11.14 -22.13
CA PRO A 172 5.78 -11.77 -22.87
C PRO A 172 4.41 -11.55 -22.22
N PHE A 173 4.30 -10.55 -21.33
CA PHE A 173 3.10 -10.19 -20.61
C PHE A 173 3.04 -8.68 -20.38
N ARG A 174 1.84 -8.16 -20.16
CA ARG A 174 1.61 -6.74 -19.88
C ARG A 174 1.85 -6.41 -18.42
N VAL A 175 2.40 -5.24 -18.16
CA VAL A 175 2.57 -4.68 -16.82
C VAL A 175 1.74 -3.41 -16.71
N SER A 176 1.04 -3.23 -15.58
CA SER A 176 0.20 -2.03 -15.38
C SER A 176 0.10 -1.60 -13.91
N PRO A 177 0.04 -0.27 -13.66
CA PRO A 177 -0.27 0.28 -12.34
C PRO A 177 -1.78 0.36 -12.02
N ASP A 178 -2.65 0.04 -12.99
CA ASP A 178 -4.06 0.49 -13.02
C ASP A 178 -5.03 -0.44 -12.28
N CYS A 179 -4.53 -1.54 -11.72
CA CYS A 179 -5.40 -2.53 -11.08
C CYS A 179 -6.23 -1.91 -9.94
N CYS A 180 -5.61 -1.06 -9.11
CA CYS A 180 -6.31 -0.35 -8.04
C CYS A 180 -7.30 0.68 -8.56
N TYR A 181 -7.04 1.30 -9.71
CA TYR A 181 -7.94 2.28 -10.30
C TYR A 181 -9.29 1.64 -10.66
N HIS A 182 -9.26 0.56 -11.44
CA HIS A 182 -10.48 -0.12 -11.88
C HIS A 182 -11.19 -0.86 -10.76
N MET A 183 -10.42 -1.43 -9.83
CA MET A 183 -11.00 -2.24 -8.78
C MET A 183 -11.46 -1.42 -7.59
N LYS A 184 -10.74 -0.35 -7.19
CA LYS A 184 -10.95 0.38 -5.91
C LYS A 184 -11.25 1.86 -6.10
N GLU A 185 -10.35 2.59 -6.74
CA GLU A 185 -10.35 4.06 -6.73
C GLU A 185 -11.56 4.60 -7.53
N LYS A 186 -11.77 4.11 -8.76
CA LYS A 186 -12.88 4.57 -9.61
C LYS A 186 -14.28 4.28 -9.02
N PRO A 187 -14.60 3.05 -8.54
CA PRO A 187 -15.89 2.80 -7.92
C PRO A 187 -16.16 3.69 -6.69
N ALA A 188 -15.14 3.93 -5.86
CA ALA A 188 -15.27 4.81 -4.70
C ALA A 188 -15.47 6.28 -5.12
N ASP A 189 -14.70 6.75 -6.10
CA ASP A 189 -14.82 8.12 -6.62
C ASP A 189 -16.18 8.38 -7.27
N ASP A 190 -16.69 7.44 -8.06
CA ASP A 190 -17.98 7.57 -8.73
C ASP A 190 -19.13 7.58 -7.70
N TRP A 191 -19.05 6.71 -6.68
CA TRP A 191 -20.01 6.73 -5.57
C TRP A 191 -19.95 8.04 -4.77
N ALA A 192 -18.74 8.53 -4.45
CA ALA A 192 -18.55 9.77 -3.71
C ALA A 192 -19.13 10.98 -4.46
N LYS A 193 -18.89 11.05 -5.78
CA LYS A 193 -19.47 12.09 -6.65
C LYS A 193 -20.99 12.01 -6.70
N ALA A 194 -21.55 10.82 -6.87
CA ALA A 194 -23.00 10.62 -6.92
C ALA A 194 -23.69 11.07 -5.61
N ASN A 195 -23.03 10.84 -4.47
CA ASN A 195 -23.54 11.21 -3.15
C ASN A 195 -23.08 12.60 -2.67
N LYS A 196 -22.26 13.30 -3.46
CA LYS A 196 -21.68 14.62 -3.14
C LYS A 196 -20.97 14.64 -1.78
N VAL A 197 -20.19 13.59 -1.50
CA VAL A 197 -19.45 13.42 -0.24
C VAL A 197 -17.94 13.41 -0.47
N HIS A 198 -17.19 13.77 0.57
CA HIS A 198 -15.74 13.95 0.52
C HIS A 198 -14.98 12.98 1.44
N PRO A 199 -13.82 12.46 1.01
CA PRO A 199 -13.13 11.39 1.74
C PRO A 199 -12.26 11.89 2.90
N TYR A 200 -12.38 11.21 4.03
CA TYR A 200 -11.28 10.98 4.97
C TYR A 200 -10.47 9.76 4.54
N MET A 201 -9.14 9.84 4.68
CA MET A 201 -8.22 8.75 4.34
C MET A 201 -7.15 8.55 5.41
N GLY A 202 -6.90 7.29 5.79
CA GLY A 202 -5.89 6.88 6.77
C GLY A 202 -4.46 6.87 6.22
N LEU A 203 -4.06 7.90 5.47
CA LEU A 203 -2.70 8.01 4.93
C LEU A 203 -1.77 8.69 5.93
N MET A 204 -0.57 8.17 6.08
CA MET A 204 0.49 8.76 6.90
C MET A 204 1.68 9.18 6.03
N ALA A 205 2.38 10.25 6.41
CA ALA A 205 3.61 10.62 5.71
C ALA A 205 4.77 9.64 6.03
N SER A 206 4.72 9.01 7.21
CA SER A 206 5.66 7.97 7.65
C SER A 206 5.66 6.71 6.76
N GLU A 207 4.65 6.55 5.88
CA GLU A 207 4.62 5.46 4.88
C GLU A 207 5.66 5.63 3.77
N GLY A 208 6.22 6.84 3.60
CA GLY A 208 7.22 7.13 2.59
C GLY A 208 6.67 7.25 1.16
N GLY A 209 7.60 7.28 0.20
CA GLY A 209 7.29 7.26 -1.23
C GLY A 209 6.55 8.50 -1.73
N GLN A 210 5.62 8.31 -2.67
CA GLN A 210 4.86 9.41 -3.27
C GLN A 210 3.85 10.01 -2.29
N ARG A 211 3.32 9.21 -1.36
CA ARG A 211 2.34 9.65 -0.36
C ARG A 211 2.96 10.64 0.62
N GLN A 212 4.16 10.35 1.12
CA GLN A 212 4.92 11.28 1.95
C GLN A 212 5.07 12.64 1.27
N LYS A 213 5.58 12.67 0.03
CA LYS A 213 5.79 13.92 -0.71
C LYS A 213 4.48 14.70 -0.90
N ALA A 214 3.40 14.01 -1.25
CA ALA A 214 2.11 14.64 -1.45
C ALA A 214 1.53 15.21 -0.15
N LEU A 215 1.62 14.48 0.96
CA LEU A 215 1.14 14.92 2.27
C LEU A 215 1.96 16.07 2.83
N MET A 216 3.30 15.99 2.77
CA MET A 216 4.18 17.06 3.24
C MET A 216 4.03 18.34 2.43
N LYS A 217 3.70 18.23 1.13
CA LYS A 217 3.46 19.39 0.26
C LYS A 217 2.06 20.01 0.48
N ASN A 218 1.04 19.16 0.58
CA ASN A 218 -0.36 19.60 0.51
C ASN A 218 -1.05 19.69 1.89
N GLY A 219 -0.44 19.15 2.94
CA GLY A 219 -1.01 19.08 4.28
C GLY A 219 -2.02 17.95 4.50
N CYS A 220 -2.56 17.92 5.73
CA CYS A 220 -3.53 16.94 6.20
C CYS A 220 -4.90 17.15 5.54
N ASN A 221 -5.49 18.33 5.73
CA ASN A 221 -6.66 18.79 4.96
C ASN A 221 -6.19 19.42 3.64
N TYR A 222 -6.79 18.98 2.54
CA TYR A 222 -6.46 19.49 1.21
C TYR A 222 -7.73 19.90 0.47
N TYR A 223 -7.80 21.17 0.08
CA TYR A 223 -8.95 21.78 -0.59
C TYR A 223 -8.58 22.18 -2.02
N GLY A 224 -8.18 21.20 -2.84
CA GLY A 224 -7.87 21.43 -4.25
C GLY A 224 -9.13 21.70 -5.07
N LYS A 225 -8.93 22.29 -6.27
CA LYS A 225 -10.04 22.58 -7.21
C LYS A 225 -10.78 21.31 -7.67
N THR A 226 -10.05 20.22 -7.86
CA THR A 226 -10.58 18.96 -8.38
C THR A 226 -10.72 17.88 -7.32
N VAL A 227 -9.95 17.99 -6.23
CA VAL A 227 -9.88 16.98 -5.17
C VAL A 227 -9.88 17.69 -3.83
N GLN A 228 -10.81 17.28 -2.97
CA GLN A 228 -10.90 17.69 -1.58
C GLN A 228 -10.81 16.43 -0.72
N ARG A 229 -9.98 16.45 0.32
CA ARG A 229 -9.78 15.29 1.21
C ARG A 229 -9.25 15.72 2.57
N SER A 230 -9.39 14.84 3.55
CA SER A 230 -8.70 14.94 4.83
C SER A 230 -7.90 13.67 5.15
N CYS A 231 -6.67 13.85 5.63
CA CYS A 231 -5.83 12.79 6.17
C CYS A 231 -5.40 13.17 7.60
N PRO A 232 -6.25 13.00 8.63
CA PRO A 232 -5.94 13.44 9.99
C PRO A 232 -4.67 12.81 10.57
N PHE A 233 -4.39 11.57 10.18
CA PHE A 233 -3.20 10.83 10.61
C PHE A 233 -1.94 11.13 9.78
N ALA A 234 -1.96 12.12 8.88
CA ALA A 234 -0.81 12.39 8.00
C ALA A 234 0.50 12.60 8.76
N ILE A 235 0.45 13.15 9.98
CA ILE A 235 1.64 13.41 10.81
C ILE A 235 2.03 12.25 11.74
N PHE A 236 1.26 11.16 11.75
CA PHE A 236 1.45 10.06 12.68
C PHE A 236 2.61 9.17 12.23
N SER A 237 3.34 8.62 13.20
CA SER A 237 4.19 7.45 13.02
C SER A 237 3.35 6.17 13.08
N ARG A 238 3.97 5.02 12.76
CA ARG A 238 3.29 3.73 12.94
C ARG A 238 2.96 3.47 14.42
N THR A 239 3.87 3.82 15.32
CA THR A 239 3.65 3.68 16.77
C THR A 239 2.49 4.53 17.24
N ASP A 240 2.39 5.79 16.82
CA ASP A 240 1.27 6.68 17.17
C ASP A 240 -0.07 6.06 16.75
N LEU A 241 -0.15 5.52 15.53
CA LEU A 241 -1.37 4.89 15.04
C LEU A 241 -1.74 3.63 15.83
N LEU A 242 -0.76 2.79 16.16
CA LEU A 242 -1.01 1.56 16.92
C LEU A 242 -1.38 1.86 18.37
N GLN A 243 -0.80 2.90 18.98
CA GLN A 243 -1.22 3.38 20.29
C GLN A 243 -2.67 3.84 20.24
N LEU A 244 -3.05 4.63 19.21
CA LEU A 244 -4.44 5.05 19.04
C LEU A 244 -5.40 3.88 18.81
N ALA A 245 -4.94 2.83 18.13
CA ALA A 245 -5.75 1.62 17.96
C ALA A 245 -6.01 0.90 19.28
N LEU A 246 -5.05 0.91 20.22
CA LEU A 246 -5.24 0.40 21.58
C LEU A 246 -6.17 1.32 22.39
N ASP A 247 -5.96 2.64 22.33
CA ASP A 247 -6.74 3.62 23.10
C ASP A 247 -8.24 3.62 22.73
N LEU A 248 -8.56 3.25 21.51
CA LEU A 248 -9.94 3.17 20.99
C LEU A 248 -10.51 1.75 20.95
N ASP A 249 -9.82 0.77 21.53
CA ASP A 249 -10.20 -0.65 21.51
C ASP A 249 -10.56 -1.15 20.09
N VAL A 250 -9.74 -0.76 19.10
CA VAL A 250 -10.01 -1.06 17.70
C VAL A 250 -9.96 -2.57 17.46
N PRO A 251 -10.96 -3.17 16.80
CA PRO A 251 -10.92 -4.59 16.43
C PRO A 251 -9.80 -4.84 15.41
N VAL A 252 -8.69 -5.40 15.88
CA VAL A 252 -7.52 -5.72 15.04
C VAL A 252 -7.81 -6.96 14.20
N PRO A 253 -7.79 -6.87 12.84
CA PRO A 253 -8.01 -8.05 12.01
C PRO A 253 -6.90 -9.10 12.19
N GLU A 254 -7.25 -10.38 12.28
CA GLU A 254 -6.32 -11.50 12.58
C GLU A 254 -5.08 -11.58 11.69
N ILE A 255 -5.14 -11.10 10.44
CA ILE A 255 -3.99 -11.01 9.53
C ILE A 255 -2.86 -10.12 10.06
N TYR A 256 -3.18 -9.13 10.90
CA TYR A 256 -2.20 -8.29 11.59
C TYR A 256 -1.67 -8.96 12.87
N GLY A 257 -2.40 -9.93 13.44
CA GLY A 257 -2.05 -10.55 14.71
C GLY A 257 -2.40 -9.64 15.89
N GLU A 258 -1.47 -9.46 16.81
CA GLU A 258 -1.61 -8.64 18.02
C GLU A 258 -0.76 -7.38 17.90
N ILE A 259 -1.14 -6.30 18.58
CA ILE A 259 -0.27 -5.12 18.78
C ILE A 259 0.60 -5.39 20.00
N LYS A 260 1.93 -5.34 19.84
CA LYS A 260 2.90 -5.57 20.92
C LYS A 260 3.91 -4.44 21.02
N THR A 261 4.33 -4.19 22.25
CA THR A 261 5.44 -3.28 22.57
C THR A 261 6.77 -4.01 22.43
N GLN A 262 7.66 -3.39 21.67
CA GLN A 262 9.03 -3.83 21.50
C GLN A 262 9.90 -3.38 22.68
N ARG A 263 11.11 -3.94 22.77
CA ARG A 263 12.08 -3.59 23.83
C ARG A 263 12.44 -2.10 23.84
N ASP A 264 12.39 -1.44 22.69
CA ASP A 264 12.68 -0.01 22.53
C ASP A 264 11.45 0.89 22.78
N GLY A 265 10.33 0.32 23.21
CA GLY A 265 9.07 1.04 23.46
C GLY A 265 8.23 1.29 22.20
N THR A 266 8.69 0.91 21.00
CA THR A 266 7.88 1.03 19.78
C THR A 266 6.79 -0.04 19.72
N LEU A 267 5.66 0.27 19.06
CA LEU A 267 4.59 -0.69 18.85
C LEU A 267 4.69 -1.32 17.47
N GLU A 268 4.44 -2.63 17.39
CA GLU A 268 4.25 -3.33 16.11
C GLU A 268 3.17 -4.39 16.14
N THR A 269 2.72 -4.81 14.96
CA THR A 269 1.80 -5.92 14.77
C THR A 269 2.58 -7.22 14.59
N THR A 270 2.19 -8.31 15.27
CA THR A 270 2.96 -9.57 15.29
C THR A 270 2.97 -10.35 13.97
N LYS A 271 2.03 -10.07 13.06
CA LYS A 271 1.96 -10.69 11.73
C LYS A 271 2.17 -9.65 10.63
N ALA A 272 1.16 -9.37 9.80
CA ALA A 272 1.29 -8.44 8.70
C ALA A 272 1.42 -6.99 9.21
N LYS A 273 2.46 -6.27 8.79
CA LYS A 273 2.57 -4.82 9.04
C LYS A 273 1.61 -4.01 8.17
N ARG A 274 1.33 -4.52 6.97
CA ARG A 274 0.41 -3.96 5.98
C ARG A 274 -0.23 -5.09 5.21
N THR A 275 -1.45 -4.86 4.75
CA THR A 275 -2.19 -5.78 3.90
C THR A 275 -2.52 -5.11 2.58
N GLY A 276 -2.73 -5.94 1.56
CA GLY A 276 -3.20 -5.51 0.26
C GLY A 276 -3.98 -6.64 -0.39
N CYS A 277 -4.48 -6.39 -1.59
CA CYS A 277 -5.17 -7.40 -2.38
C CYS A 277 -4.26 -8.62 -2.61
N THR A 278 -4.81 -9.84 -2.48
CA THR A 278 -4.07 -11.12 -2.52
C THR A 278 -3.23 -11.35 -3.77
N MET A 279 -3.60 -10.76 -4.92
CA MET A 279 -2.85 -10.84 -6.18
C MET A 279 -1.86 -9.68 -6.42
N CYS A 280 -1.60 -8.82 -5.44
CA CYS A 280 -0.79 -7.62 -5.66
C CYS A 280 0.72 -7.94 -5.62
N GLY A 281 1.41 -7.84 -6.76
CA GLY A 281 2.86 -8.00 -6.87
C GLY A 281 3.68 -6.73 -6.62
N PHE A 282 3.07 -5.58 -6.29
CA PHE A 282 3.85 -4.38 -5.95
C PHE A 282 4.67 -4.62 -4.69
N GLY A 283 5.98 -4.37 -4.80
CA GLY A 283 6.95 -4.60 -3.74
C GLY A 283 7.47 -6.03 -3.63
N ILE A 284 6.96 -7.00 -4.40
CA ILE A 284 7.33 -8.41 -4.20
C ILE A 284 8.85 -8.66 -4.34
N HIS A 285 9.47 -8.02 -5.33
CA HIS A 285 10.92 -8.09 -5.60
C HIS A 285 11.86 -7.59 -4.49
N ILE A 286 11.34 -6.96 -3.43
CA ILE A 286 12.12 -6.52 -2.27
C ILE A 286 11.69 -7.23 -0.98
N GLU A 287 10.69 -8.11 -1.03
CA GLU A 287 10.30 -8.92 0.11
C GLU A 287 11.28 -10.08 0.29
N LYS A 288 11.66 -10.35 1.54
CA LYS A 288 12.35 -11.59 1.89
C LYS A 288 11.35 -12.72 1.96
N ARG A 289 11.78 -13.94 1.59
CA ARG A 289 10.97 -15.13 1.84
C ARG A 289 10.95 -15.48 3.34
N PRO A 290 9.82 -15.97 3.89
CA PRO A 290 8.53 -16.10 3.22
C PRO A 290 7.90 -14.75 2.91
N HIS A 291 7.61 -14.52 1.62
CA HIS A 291 6.97 -13.31 1.13
C HIS A 291 5.46 -13.52 1.05
N ARG A 292 4.70 -12.48 0.66
CA ARG A 292 3.22 -12.54 0.70
C ARG A 292 2.60 -13.69 -0.12
N PHE A 293 3.23 -14.12 -1.21
CA PHE A 293 2.73 -15.24 -2.00
C PHE A 293 3.02 -16.60 -1.34
N ASP A 294 4.07 -16.71 -0.53
CA ASP A 294 4.32 -17.93 0.26
C ASP A 294 3.25 -18.06 1.34
N ARG A 295 2.96 -16.95 2.04
CA ARG A 295 1.86 -16.90 3.01
C ARG A 295 0.49 -17.20 2.39
N LEU A 296 0.28 -16.79 1.13
CA LEU A 296 -0.95 -17.15 0.40
C LEU A 296 -1.00 -18.66 0.11
N ARG A 297 0.15 -19.29 -0.21
CA ARG A 297 0.23 -20.74 -0.40
C ARG A 297 -0.20 -21.49 0.86
N GLU A 298 0.25 -21.05 2.04
CA GLU A 298 -0.13 -21.66 3.32
C GLU A 298 -1.61 -21.49 3.65
N THR A 299 -2.11 -20.25 3.52
CA THR A 299 -3.45 -19.89 3.99
C THR A 299 -4.55 -20.24 2.99
N SER A 300 -4.22 -20.30 1.70
CA SER A 300 -5.15 -20.60 0.62
C SER A 300 -4.42 -21.28 -0.57
N PRO A 301 -3.99 -22.56 -0.43
CA PRO A 301 -3.21 -23.26 -1.46
C PRO A 301 -3.87 -23.25 -2.85
N LYS A 302 -5.21 -23.42 -2.90
CA LYS A 302 -5.98 -23.40 -4.14
C LYS A 302 -6.00 -22.02 -4.81
N GLU A 303 -6.09 -20.94 -4.02
CA GLU A 303 -6.01 -19.58 -4.57
C GLU A 303 -4.60 -19.28 -5.07
N TRP A 304 -3.59 -19.71 -4.32
CA TRP A 304 -2.20 -19.59 -4.74
C TRP A 304 -1.93 -20.32 -6.05
N GLU A 305 -2.35 -21.59 -6.18
CA GLU A 305 -2.18 -22.41 -7.39
C GLU A 305 -2.87 -21.76 -8.59
N PHE A 306 -4.09 -21.25 -8.38
CA PHE A 306 -4.83 -20.50 -9.39
C PHE A 306 -4.06 -19.27 -9.87
N TRP A 307 -3.49 -18.48 -8.96
CA TRP A 307 -2.73 -17.29 -9.34
C TRP A 307 -1.45 -17.64 -10.08
N MET A 308 -0.67 -18.59 -9.53
CA MET A 308 0.65 -18.92 -10.05
C MET A 308 0.60 -19.60 -11.40
N TYR A 309 -0.19 -20.67 -11.51
CA TYR A 309 -0.21 -21.50 -12.72
C TYR A 309 -1.26 -21.02 -13.71
N LYS A 310 -2.53 -20.91 -13.29
CA LYS A 310 -3.64 -20.62 -14.22
C LYS A 310 -3.67 -19.17 -14.67
N MET A 311 -3.39 -18.23 -13.76
CA MET A 311 -3.29 -16.81 -14.09
C MET A 311 -1.88 -16.38 -14.45
N GLY A 312 -0.88 -17.28 -14.43
CA GLY A 312 0.44 -17.03 -14.96
C GLY A 312 1.36 -16.15 -14.12
N TRP A 313 1.06 -15.93 -12.82
CA TRP A 313 1.96 -15.19 -11.94
C TRP A 313 3.33 -15.85 -11.80
N GLY A 314 3.43 -17.18 -11.85
CA GLY A 314 4.71 -17.87 -11.74
C GLY A 314 5.71 -17.39 -12.79
N ARG A 315 5.31 -17.39 -14.06
CA ARG A 315 6.10 -16.85 -15.18
C ARG A 315 6.49 -15.38 -14.99
N VAL A 316 5.62 -14.59 -14.38
CA VAL A 316 5.89 -13.17 -14.10
C VAL A 316 6.96 -13.04 -13.01
N LEU A 317 6.90 -13.87 -11.96
CA LEU A 317 7.86 -13.89 -10.86
C LEU A 317 9.23 -14.39 -11.32
N ASP A 318 9.27 -15.46 -12.11
CA ASP A 318 10.51 -15.96 -12.73
C ASP A 318 11.18 -14.87 -13.57
N TYR A 319 10.40 -14.16 -14.39
CA TYR A 319 10.89 -13.10 -15.26
C TYR A 319 11.55 -11.95 -14.49
N ILE A 320 11.05 -11.62 -13.29
CA ILE A 320 11.62 -10.56 -12.45
C ILE A 320 12.63 -11.08 -11.41
N GLY A 321 12.97 -12.37 -11.46
CA GLY A 321 13.94 -13.02 -10.60
C GLY A 321 13.46 -13.17 -9.15
N VAL A 322 12.19 -13.55 -8.94
CA VAL A 322 11.61 -13.80 -7.61
C VAL A 322 11.24 -15.27 -7.51
N ALA A 323 11.90 -16.00 -6.61
CA ALA A 323 11.60 -17.39 -6.33
C ALA A 323 10.23 -17.54 -5.63
N TRP A 324 9.42 -18.49 -6.08
CA TRP A 324 8.04 -18.65 -5.61
C TRP A 324 7.56 -20.11 -5.55
N GLU A 325 8.15 -21.01 -6.37
CA GLU A 325 7.68 -22.38 -6.53
C GLU A 325 8.20 -23.33 -5.44
N ASP A 326 9.47 -23.19 -5.04
CA ASP A 326 10.06 -24.05 -4.00
C ASP A 326 9.39 -23.82 -2.65
N ASP A 327 9.16 -24.88 -1.88
CA ASP A 327 8.66 -24.75 -0.51
C ASP A 327 9.69 -24.07 0.38
N VAL A 328 9.21 -23.11 1.15
CA VAL A 328 9.98 -22.52 2.25
C VAL A 328 9.55 -23.20 3.53
N ASN A 329 10.52 -23.63 4.34
CA ASN A 329 10.25 -23.97 5.74
C ASN A 329 9.80 -22.69 6.42
N ILE A 330 8.50 -22.49 6.47
CA ILE A 330 7.90 -21.44 7.27
C ILE A 330 7.83 -22.03 8.66
N THR A 331 8.85 -21.75 9.48
CA THR A 331 8.75 -22.03 10.90
C THR A 331 7.45 -21.38 11.38
N PRO A 332 6.51 -22.16 11.93
CA PRO A 332 5.35 -21.56 12.56
C PRO A 332 5.86 -20.51 13.55
N LEU A 333 5.32 -19.30 13.54
CA LEU A 333 5.65 -18.23 14.50
C LEU A 333 5.31 -18.59 15.97
N PHE A 334 5.02 -19.86 16.23
CA PHE A 334 4.75 -20.47 17.52
C PHE A 334 5.66 -21.68 17.70
N ASP A 335 6.90 -21.43 18.14
CA ASP A 335 7.48 -22.22 19.23
C ASP A 335 8.67 -21.49 19.88
N LEU A 336 8.38 -20.65 20.88
CA LEU A 336 9.35 -20.25 21.90
C LEU A 336 8.88 -20.79 23.26
N ARG A 337 8.47 -22.07 23.29
CA ARG A 337 8.23 -22.80 24.54
C ARG A 337 8.94 -24.16 24.55
N SER A 338 10.21 -24.20 24.19
CA SER A 338 11.13 -25.25 24.68
C SER A 338 12.58 -24.95 24.30
N ALA A 339 13.18 -23.97 24.98
CA ALA A 339 14.62 -23.93 25.18
C ALA A 339 14.89 -23.73 26.68
N ASN A 340 14.39 -24.68 27.47
CA ASN A 340 14.76 -24.87 28.86
C ASN A 340 14.64 -26.38 29.15
N ALA A 341 15.65 -27.13 28.71
CA ALA A 341 16.01 -28.41 29.31
C ALA A 341 17.40 -28.81 28.82
N ASN A 342 18.29 -29.05 29.79
CA ASN A 342 19.53 -29.83 29.69
C ASN A 342 20.72 -29.21 28.96
N THR A 343 21.57 -28.52 29.73
CA THR A 343 22.91 -29.04 30.06
C THR A 343 23.36 -28.47 31.41
N SER A 344 23.01 -29.14 32.50
CA SER A 344 23.92 -29.24 33.64
C SER A 344 24.87 -30.39 33.35
N LEU A 345 26.18 -30.12 33.30
CA LEU A 345 27.26 -31.06 33.65
C LEU A 345 28.60 -30.34 33.43
N GLY A 346 29.36 -30.20 34.51
CA GLY A 346 30.82 -30.17 34.45
C GLY A 346 31.49 -28.83 34.73
N ASP A 347 31.59 -28.48 36.02
CA ASP A 347 32.81 -27.85 36.52
C ASP A 347 34.04 -28.71 36.16
N ARG A 348 35.09 -28.06 35.64
CA ARG A 348 36.53 -28.31 35.84
C ARG A 348 37.32 -27.40 34.87
N GLU A 349 37.95 -26.35 35.38
CA GLU A 349 39.38 -26.32 35.76
C GLU A 349 40.33 -26.29 34.54
N TYR A 350 40.94 -25.12 34.27
CA TYR A 350 42.38 -24.84 34.22
C TYR A 350 42.74 -23.67 33.29
N ALA A 351 43.53 -22.74 33.86
CA ALA A 351 44.38 -21.69 33.28
C ALA A 351 43.72 -20.44 32.67
#